data_AF-A0A4Q5R5K3-F1
#
_entry.id   AF-A0A4Q5R5K3-F1
#
_cell.length_a   1.000
_cell.length_b   1.000
_cell.length_c   1.000
_cell.angle_alpha   90.00
_cell.angle_beta   90.00
_cell.angle_gamma   90.00
#
_symmetry.space_group_name_H-M   'P 1'
#
loop_
_entity.id
_entity.type
_entity.pdbx_description
1 polymer ?
#
loop_
_entity_poly.entity_id
_entity_poly.type
_entity_poly.pdbx_seq_one_letter_code
_entity_poly.pdbx_strand_id
1 'polypeptide(L)'
;MLKNWTRIGRWSLLVAVGGVLLAGAARVHARRRAARPAPDTGLFAGSATPQLVAKQFKFTEGPAVDKAGNVFFTDQPNNKIWKYDTHGQLSVFLDPAGRANGMYFDHHGNLIACADEHNQLWSIAPDKQVTVLVDLPVGQRLNGPNDVWVAPDGGIYFTDPYYQRDYWTRTAPEQPGQYVYYLAPGQHQPIAVETSLQKPNGLIGPRDGKTLYIGDIDGNKTYRYQ
;
A
#
# COMPACT_ATOMS: atom_id res chain seq x y z
N MET A 1 -9.76 14.87 27.97
CA MET A 1 -10.38 15.83 27.04
C MET A 1 -10.45 15.19 25.66
N LEU A 2 -11.66 14.86 25.21
CA LEU A 2 -11.90 14.27 23.88
C LEU A 2 -11.56 15.29 22.79
N LYS A 3 -10.75 14.90 21.80
CA LYS A 3 -10.62 15.63 20.53
C LYS A 3 -11.18 14.77 19.41
N ASN A 4 -12.35 15.17 18.96
CA ASN A 4 -12.99 14.73 17.73
C ASN A 4 -12.04 14.94 16.53
N TRP A 5 -11.75 13.88 15.79
CA TRP A 5 -11.17 13.98 14.45
C TRP A 5 -12.27 13.84 13.41
N THR A 6 -12.46 14.89 12.63
CA THR A 6 -13.24 14.88 11.39
C THR A 6 -12.53 13.95 10.39
N ARG A 7 -13.29 12.97 9.86
CA ARG A 7 -12.85 12.08 8.77
C ARG A 7 -12.22 12.90 7.64
N ILE A 8 -10.93 12.68 7.39
CA ILE A 8 -10.24 13.15 6.20
C ILE A 8 -10.69 12.25 5.04
N GLY A 9 -11.46 12.83 4.12
CA GLY A 9 -11.43 12.54 2.69
C GLY A 9 -11.97 11.21 2.19
N ARG A 10 -12.97 11.26 1.29
CA ARG A 10 -13.24 10.17 0.35
C ARG A 10 -12.00 9.98 -0.54
N TRP A 11 -11.36 8.82 -0.48
CA TRP A 11 -10.26 8.46 -1.38
C TRP A 11 -10.81 8.09 -2.77
N SER A 12 -10.13 8.55 -3.81
CA SER A 12 -10.49 8.32 -5.20
C SER A 12 -9.22 7.88 -5.93
N LEU A 13 -9.29 6.79 -6.69
CA LEU A 13 -8.18 6.38 -7.53
C LEU A 13 -8.10 7.32 -8.74
N LEU A 14 -6.94 7.96 -8.92
CA LEU A 14 -6.63 8.79 -10.07
C LEU A 14 -5.53 8.11 -10.89
N VAL A 15 -5.77 7.90 -12.19
CA VAL A 15 -4.75 7.41 -13.14
C VAL A 15 -4.61 8.42 -14.27
N ALA A 16 -3.38 8.63 -14.77
CA ALA A 16 -3.11 9.50 -15.91
C ALA A 16 -3.19 8.67 -17.21
N VAL A 17 -4.08 9.03 -18.14
CA VAL A 17 -4.20 8.37 -19.47
C VAL A 17 -4.15 9.43 -20.56
N GLY A 18 -3.37 9.19 -21.63
CA GLY A 18 -3.23 10.07 -22.79
C GLY A 18 -4.15 9.66 -23.94
N GLY A 19 -4.91 10.60 -24.49
CA GLY A 19 -5.72 10.38 -25.69
C GLY A 19 -6.40 11.66 -26.19
N VAL A 20 -6.26 11.91 -27.49
CA VAL A 20 -6.66 13.13 -28.24
C VAL A 20 -8.18 13.22 -28.44
N LEU A 21 -8.73 14.44 -28.34
CA LEU A 21 -10.13 14.79 -28.53
C LEU A 21 -10.44 15.29 -29.95
N LEU A 22 -11.62 14.93 -30.47
CA LEU A 22 -12.37 15.65 -31.52
C LEU A 22 -13.84 15.81 -31.08
N ALA A 23 -14.46 16.93 -31.44
CA ALA A 23 -15.52 17.61 -30.68
C ALA A 23 -16.93 17.65 -31.33
N GLY A 24 -17.93 18.00 -30.49
CA GLY A 24 -19.24 18.62 -30.82
C GLY A 24 -20.40 18.08 -29.94
N ALA A 25 -21.32 18.83 -29.32
CA ALA A 25 -21.67 20.26 -29.29
C ALA A 25 -22.53 20.65 -28.04
N ALA A 26 -22.64 21.97 -27.81
CA ALA A 26 -23.62 22.79 -27.04
C ALA A 26 -23.78 22.68 -25.49
N ARG A 27 -23.83 23.85 -24.84
CA ARG A 27 -23.61 24.13 -23.40
C ARG A 27 -24.90 24.42 -22.60
N VAL A 28 -24.94 23.94 -21.37
CA VAL A 28 -25.67 24.55 -20.22
C VAL A 28 -24.64 25.06 -19.21
N HIS A 29 -24.71 26.34 -18.85
CA HIS A 29 -23.72 27.03 -18.02
C HIS A 29 -23.95 26.80 -16.52
N ALA A 30 -23.44 25.69 -16.00
CA ALA A 30 -22.98 25.67 -14.61
C ALA A 30 -21.55 26.25 -14.59
N ARG A 31 -21.28 27.26 -13.76
CA ARG A 31 -19.90 27.71 -13.49
C ARG A 31 -19.15 26.57 -12.79
N ARG A 32 -18.63 25.61 -13.57
CA ARG A 32 -17.57 24.72 -13.12
C ARG A 32 -16.39 25.62 -12.77
N ARG A 33 -16.03 25.69 -11.48
CA ARG A 33 -14.66 26.10 -11.14
C ARG A 33 -13.76 25.17 -11.93
N ALA A 34 -13.02 25.72 -12.89
CA ALA A 34 -11.95 24.98 -13.53
C ALA A 34 -11.05 24.45 -12.41
N ALA A 35 -10.82 23.14 -12.41
CA ALA A 35 -9.81 22.57 -11.53
C ALA A 35 -8.52 23.35 -11.81
N ARG A 36 -7.95 23.96 -10.77
CA ARG A 36 -6.68 24.66 -10.88
C ARG A 36 -5.69 23.62 -11.46
N PRO A 37 -5.00 23.90 -12.58
CA PRO A 37 -4.02 22.96 -13.09
C PRO A 37 -3.04 22.67 -11.95
N ALA A 38 -2.80 21.38 -11.71
CA ALA A 38 -1.81 20.97 -10.73
C ALA A 38 -0.48 21.67 -11.09
N PRO A 39 0.27 22.18 -10.10
CA PRO A 39 1.60 22.71 -10.39
C PRO A 39 2.41 21.67 -11.15
N ASP A 40 3.16 22.12 -12.16
CA ASP A 40 4.05 21.27 -12.95
C ASP A 40 5.20 20.82 -12.05
N THR A 41 4.96 19.70 -11.38
CA THR A 41 5.87 19.10 -10.39
C THR A 41 6.88 18.16 -11.05
N GLY A 42 6.79 17.96 -12.38
CA GLY A 42 7.46 16.86 -13.07
C GLY A 42 7.01 15.46 -12.62
N LEU A 43 6.00 15.38 -11.74
CA LEU A 43 5.47 14.13 -11.19
C LEU A 43 4.60 13.38 -12.21
N PHE A 44 3.99 14.12 -13.14
CA PHE A 44 3.21 13.56 -14.24
C PHE A 44 4.04 13.58 -15.52
N ALA A 45 3.89 12.55 -16.35
CA ALA A 45 4.47 12.54 -17.68
C ALA A 45 3.81 13.66 -18.53
N GLY A 46 4.50 14.79 -18.66
CA GLY A 46 4.05 15.95 -19.43
C GLY A 46 2.77 16.58 -18.89
N SER A 47 1.83 16.92 -19.78
CA SER A 47 0.58 17.62 -19.45
C SER A 47 -0.55 16.70 -18.97
N ALA A 48 -0.23 15.50 -18.51
CA ALA A 48 -1.25 14.53 -18.13
C ALA A 48 -2.06 15.05 -16.92
N THR A 49 -3.39 14.96 -17.02
CA THR A 49 -4.29 15.34 -15.92
C THR A 49 -4.81 14.08 -15.24
N PRO A 50 -4.78 14.00 -13.90
CA PRO A 50 -5.32 12.87 -13.17
C PRO A 50 -6.80 12.63 -13.51
N GLN A 51 -7.14 11.42 -13.97
CA GLN A 51 -8.52 11.03 -14.29
C GLN A 51 -9.08 10.15 -13.19
N LEU A 52 -10.32 10.45 -12.77
CA LEU A 52 -11.03 9.64 -11.78
C LEU A 52 -11.44 8.30 -12.38
N VAL A 53 -10.91 7.21 -11.84
CA VAL A 53 -11.27 5.85 -12.25
C VAL A 53 -12.53 5.37 -11.53
N ALA A 54 -12.60 5.56 -10.20
CA ALA A 54 -13.61 4.91 -9.36
C ALA A 54 -13.77 5.60 -7.98
N LYS A 55 -14.95 5.42 -7.35
CA LYS A 55 -15.33 6.03 -6.04
C LYS A 55 -16.00 5.06 -5.05
N GLN A 56 -16.14 3.80 -5.42
CA GLN A 56 -16.87 2.80 -4.64
C GLN A 56 -16.10 2.25 -3.43
N PHE A 57 -14.81 2.58 -3.31
CA PHE A 57 -13.94 2.05 -2.26
C PHE A 57 -14.20 2.72 -0.92
N LYS A 58 -13.95 2.01 0.17
CA LYS A 58 -14.05 2.56 1.52
C LYS A 58 -12.74 3.20 1.95
N PHE A 59 -11.60 2.56 1.68
CA PHE A 59 -10.27 3.10 1.96
C PHE A 59 -9.22 2.35 1.14
N THR A 60 -8.46 3.08 0.31
CA THR A 60 -7.50 2.50 -0.63
C THR A 60 -6.06 2.76 -0.22
N GLU A 61 -5.22 1.72 -0.23
CA GLU A 61 -3.78 1.80 0.06
C GLU A 61 -2.98 0.80 -0.81
N GLY A 62 -1.67 0.73 -0.54
CA GLY A 62 -0.76 -0.28 -1.08
C GLY A 62 -0.76 -0.42 -2.60
N PRO A 63 -0.67 0.67 -3.40
CA PRO A 63 -0.59 0.51 -4.85
C PRO A 63 0.67 -0.28 -5.23
N ALA A 64 0.49 -1.38 -5.96
CA ALA A 64 1.56 -2.22 -6.47
C ALA A 64 1.40 -2.40 -7.99
N VAL A 65 2.49 -2.37 -8.74
CA VAL A 65 2.45 -2.46 -10.21
C VAL A 65 3.14 -3.74 -10.66
N ASP A 66 2.44 -4.57 -11.44
CA ASP A 66 3.02 -5.78 -12.00
C ASP A 66 3.92 -5.48 -13.21
N LYS A 67 4.61 -6.51 -13.73
CA LYS A 67 5.49 -6.36 -14.90
C LYS A 67 4.76 -5.96 -16.18
N ALA A 68 3.44 -6.16 -16.26
CA ALA A 68 2.63 -5.75 -17.40
C ALA A 68 2.11 -4.31 -17.27
N GLY A 69 2.36 -3.64 -16.14
CA GLY A 69 1.88 -2.28 -15.88
C GLY A 69 0.48 -2.21 -15.29
N ASN A 70 -0.11 -3.34 -14.89
CA ASN A 70 -1.38 -3.34 -14.18
C ASN A 70 -1.17 -2.83 -12.76
N VAL A 71 -2.08 -2.00 -12.28
CA VAL A 71 -2.05 -1.42 -10.93
C VAL A 71 -2.99 -2.20 -10.03
N PHE A 72 -2.44 -2.73 -8.95
CA PHE A 72 -3.16 -3.39 -7.87
C PHE A 72 -3.22 -2.45 -6.68
N PHE A 73 -4.32 -2.46 -5.93
CA PHE A 73 -4.46 -1.65 -4.72
C PHE A 73 -5.50 -2.27 -3.79
N THR A 74 -5.41 -1.97 -2.51
CA THR A 74 -6.32 -2.54 -1.50
C THR A 74 -7.58 -1.70 -1.36
N ASP A 75 -8.67 -2.33 -0.95
CA ASP A 75 -9.84 -1.68 -0.36
C ASP A 75 -10.04 -2.30 1.02
N GLN A 76 -9.16 -1.92 1.95
CA GLN A 76 -8.87 -2.66 3.18
C GLN A 76 -10.14 -2.96 4.01
N PRO A 77 -11.03 -1.98 4.30
CA PRO A 77 -12.23 -2.26 5.09
C PRO A 77 -13.25 -3.18 4.41
N ASN A 78 -13.21 -3.28 3.08
CA ASN A 78 -14.07 -4.19 2.30
C ASN A 78 -13.38 -5.55 2.05
N ASN A 79 -12.15 -5.75 2.55
CA ASN A 79 -11.36 -6.98 2.43
C ASN A 79 -11.11 -7.44 0.98
N LYS A 80 -10.77 -6.50 0.09
CA LYS A 80 -10.49 -6.80 -1.33
C LYS A 80 -9.17 -6.21 -1.80
N ILE A 81 -8.55 -6.89 -2.76
CA ILE A 81 -7.54 -6.31 -3.64
C ILE A 81 -8.18 -6.13 -5.00
N TRP A 82 -8.05 -4.92 -5.54
CA TRP A 82 -8.51 -4.54 -6.87
C TRP A 82 -7.36 -4.50 -7.86
N LYS A 83 -7.66 -4.74 -9.14
CA LYS A 83 -6.77 -4.58 -10.28
C LYS A 83 -7.37 -3.59 -11.25
N TYR A 84 -6.59 -2.57 -11.61
CA TYR A 84 -6.83 -1.70 -12.75
C TYR A 84 -5.79 -2.04 -13.83
N ASP A 85 -6.25 -2.60 -14.95
CA ASP A 85 -5.35 -3.05 -16.01
C ASP A 85 -4.98 -1.94 -17.01
N THR A 86 -4.02 -2.24 -17.88
CA THR A 86 -3.56 -1.32 -18.92
C THR A 86 -4.59 -1.05 -20.03
N HIS A 87 -5.70 -1.79 -20.06
CA HIS A 87 -6.84 -1.54 -20.95
C HIS A 87 -7.91 -0.67 -20.30
N GLY A 88 -7.69 -0.24 -19.06
CA GLY A 88 -8.61 0.60 -18.31
C GLY A 88 -9.75 -0.17 -17.63
N GLN A 89 -9.65 -1.50 -17.53
CA GLN A 89 -10.63 -2.31 -16.84
C GLN A 89 -10.31 -2.40 -15.34
N LEU A 90 -11.31 -2.06 -14.53
CA LEU A 90 -11.27 -2.28 -13.09
C LEU A 90 -11.95 -3.60 -12.73
N SER A 91 -11.28 -4.45 -11.95
CA SER A 91 -11.78 -5.76 -11.51
C SER A 91 -11.29 -6.13 -10.12
N VAL A 92 -11.97 -7.06 -9.45
CA VAL A 92 -11.51 -7.63 -8.17
C VAL A 92 -10.46 -8.70 -8.46
N PHE A 93 -9.27 -8.56 -7.89
CA PHE A 93 -8.20 -9.54 -7.97
C PHE A 93 -8.36 -10.64 -6.92
N LEU A 94 -8.52 -10.27 -5.64
CA LEU A 94 -8.63 -11.20 -4.52
C LEU A 94 -9.73 -10.77 -3.53
N ASP A 95 -10.50 -11.75 -3.04
CA ASP A 95 -11.61 -11.59 -2.11
C ASP A 95 -11.95 -12.97 -1.46
N PRO A 96 -11.76 -13.16 -0.14
CA PRO A 96 -11.20 -12.22 0.83
C PRO A 96 -9.68 -12.01 0.65
N ALA A 97 -9.19 -10.83 0.98
CA ALA A 97 -7.80 -10.42 0.79
C ALA A 97 -7.02 -10.19 2.09
N GLY A 98 -7.43 -10.81 3.20
CA GLY A 98 -6.77 -10.70 4.51
C GLY A 98 -6.69 -9.27 5.06
N ARG A 99 -7.56 -8.37 4.57
CA ARG A 99 -7.55 -6.93 4.85
C ARG A 99 -6.17 -6.31 4.63
N ALA A 100 -5.56 -6.66 3.50
CA ALA A 100 -4.25 -6.17 3.11
C ALA A 100 -4.12 -4.63 3.17
N ASN A 101 -2.93 -4.15 3.56
CA ASN A 101 -2.52 -2.75 3.55
C ASN A 101 -1.54 -2.49 2.38
N GLY A 102 -0.26 -2.26 2.68
CA GLY A 102 0.81 -2.14 1.71
C GLY A 102 1.07 -3.44 0.97
N MET A 103 1.46 -3.30 -0.30
CA MET A 103 1.72 -4.42 -1.19
C MET A 103 2.89 -4.12 -2.11
N TYR A 104 3.60 -5.16 -2.56
CA TYR A 104 4.69 -5.05 -3.51
C TYR A 104 4.83 -6.34 -4.33
N PHE A 105 5.15 -6.26 -5.62
CA PHE A 105 5.43 -7.45 -6.42
C PHE A 105 6.86 -7.93 -6.22
N ASP A 106 7.04 -9.21 -5.94
CA ASP A 106 8.36 -9.83 -5.93
C ASP A 106 8.89 -10.06 -7.36
N HIS A 107 10.14 -10.52 -7.46
CA HIS A 107 10.80 -10.76 -8.75
C HIS A 107 10.17 -11.93 -9.54
N HIS A 108 9.43 -12.82 -8.87
CA HIS A 108 8.73 -13.95 -9.45
C HIS A 108 7.30 -13.61 -9.93
N GLY A 109 6.80 -12.42 -9.59
CA GLY A 109 5.46 -11.96 -9.93
C GLY A 109 4.40 -12.33 -8.90
N ASN A 110 4.81 -12.78 -7.71
CA ASN A 110 3.88 -12.90 -6.58
C ASN A 110 3.63 -11.51 -5.97
N LEU A 111 2.42 -11.27 -5.51
CA LEU A 111 2.06 -10.06 -4.79
C LEU A 111 2.29 -10.28 -3.29
N ILE A 112 3.29 -9.60 -2.74
CA ILE A 112 3.55 -9.59 -1.30
C ILE A 112 2.59 -8.60 -0.67
N ALA A 113 1.89 -9.01 0.39
CA ALA A 113 0.85 -8.21 1.02
C ALA A 113 0.95 -8.23 2.55
N CYS A 114 0.86 -7.04 3.15
CA CYS A 114 0.74 -6.87 4.59
C CYS A 114 -0.72 -7.12 5.02
N ALA A 115 -1.05 -8.37 5.38
CA ALA A 115 -2.41 -8.84 5.65
C ALA A 115 -2.79 -8.68 7.14
N ASP A 116 -3.58 -7.65 7.45
CA ASP A 116 -3.80 -7.25 8.85
C ASP A 116 -4.88 -8.05 9.59
N GLU A 117 -5.73 -8.80 8.90
CA GLU A 117 -6.83 -9.57 9.49
C GLU A 117 -6.32 -10.60 10.51
N HIS A 118 -5.21 -11.25 10.19
CA HIS A 118 -4.50 -12.19 11.07
C HIS A 118 -3.07 -11.75 11.38
N ASN A 119 -2.72 -10.51 11.03
CA ASN A 119 -1.40 -9.90 11.27
C ASN A 119 -0.25 -10.72 10.65
N GLN A 120 -0.32 -10.95 9.34
CA GLN A 120 0.59 -11.81 8.60
C GLN A 120 1.21 -11.06 7.42
N LEU A 121 2.37 -11.54 6.99
CA LEU A 121 2.95 -11.19 5.70
C LEU A 121 2.63 -12.30 4.70
N TRP A 122 1.86 -11.98 3.66
CA TRP A 122 1.44 -12.95 2.64
C TRP A 122 2.29 -12.83 1.37
N SER A 123 2.50 -13.95 0.70
CA SER A 123 2.82 -14.02 -0.72
C SER A 123 1.60 -14.60 -1.45
N ILE A 124 1.10 -13.85 -2.43
CA ILE A 124 -0.07 -14.23 -3.23
C ILE A 124 0.43 -14.56 -4.64
N ALA A 125 0.34 -15.82 -5.02
CA ALA A 125 0.75 -16.29 -6.35
C ALA A 125 -0.21 -15.78 -7.45
N PRO A 126 0.18 -15.81 -8.74
CA PRO A 126 -0.68 -15.39 -9.85
C PRO A 126 -2.01 -16.16 -9.95
N ASP A 127 -2.01 -17.42 -9.52
CA ASP A 127 -3.21 -18.27 -9.41
C ASP A 127 -4.03 -18.01 -8.14
N LYS A 128 -3.63 -16.99 -7.36
CA LYS A 128 -4.25 -16.51 -6.12
C LYS A 128 -4.03 -17.39 -4.89
N GLN A 129 -3.14 -18.38 -4.97
CA GLN A 129 -2.75 -19.13 -3.78
C GLN A 129 -1.99 -18.25 -2.80
N VAL A 130 -2.35 -18.33 -1.52
CA VAL A 130 -1.77 -17.52 -0.44
C VAL A 130 -0.83 -18.38 0.39
N THR A 131 0.38 -17.88 0.61
CA THR A 131 1.37 -18.45 1.54
C THR A 131 1.76 -17.41 2.59
N VAL A 132 1.81 -17.79 3.86
CA VAL A 132 2.35 -16.93 4.93
C VAL A 132 3.88 -17.02 4.91
N LEU A 133 4.56 -15.88 4.88
CA LEU A 133 6.02 -15.81 4.72
C LEU A 133 6.78 -15.87 6.04
N VAL A 134 6.18 -15.40 7.13
CA VAL A 134 6.83 -15.25 8.42
C VAL A 134 6.30 -16.28 9.40
N ASP A 135 7.22 -17.06 9.97
CA ASP A 135 6.95 -17.97 11.07
C ASP A 135 7.18 -17.26 12.39
N LEU A 136 6.17 -17.22 13.26
CA LEU A 136 6.31 -16.71 14.63
C LEU A 136 6.15 -17.86 15.63
N PRO A 137 6.68 -17.71 16.86
CA PRO A 137 6.38 -18.64 17.94
C PRO A 137 4.87 -18.85 18.10
N VAL A 138 4.47 -20.06 18.50
CA VAL A 138 3.05 -20.42 18.64
C VAL A 138 2.29 -19.38 19.47
N GLY A 139 1.22 -18.83 18.89
CA GLY A 139 0.37 -17.84 19.54
C GLY A 139 0.85 -16.39 19.41
N GLN A 140 2.02 -16.14 18.82
CA GLN A 140 2.48 -14.79 18.49
C GLN A 140 2.07 -14.38 17.07
N ARG A 141 1.87 -13.09 16.91
CA ARG A 141 1.51 -12.41 15.67
C ARG A 141 2.35 -11.15 15.50
N LEU A 142 2.47 -10.70 14.26
CA LEU A 142 2.94 -9.33 14.01
C LEU A 142 1.94 -8.34 14.67
N ASN A 143 2.36 -7.11 14.94
CA ASN A 143 1.49 -6.07 15.47
C ASN A 143 0.42 -5.60 14.49
N GLY A 144 0.62 -5.78 13.19
CA GLY A 144 -0.22 -5.20 12.15
C GLY A 144 0.67 -4.68 11.03
N PRO A 145 1.26 -5.56 10.22
CA PRO A 145 2.17 -5.14 9.17
C PRO A 145 1.48 -4.12 8.27
N ASN A 146 2.18 -3.04 7.91
CA ASN A 146 1.56 -1.94 7.20
C ASN A 146 2.10 -1.77 5.79
N ASP A 147 3.42 -1.62 5.62
CA ASP A 147 4.03 -1.39 4.31
C ASP A 147 5.17 -2.36 4.06
N VAL A 148 5.45 -2.64 2.79
CA VAL A 148 6.42 -3.65 2.36
C VAL A 148 7.16 -3.23 1.10
N TRP A 149 8.46 -3.54 1.07
CA TRP A 149 9.31 -3.37 -0.09
C TRP A 149 10.16 -4.62 -0.31
N VAL A 150 10.13 -5.13 -1.53
CA VAL A 150 11.03 -6.20 -1.97
C VAL A 150 12.29 -5.55 -2.54
N ALA A 151 13.42 -5.75 -1.87
CA ALA A 151 14.72 -5.24 -2.25
C ALA A 151 15.24 -5.92 -3.53
N PRO A 152 16.21 -5.32 -4.24
CA PRO A 152 16.74 -5.88 -5.50
C PRO A 152 17.36 -7.27 -5.35
N ASP A 153 17.89 -7.62 -4.18
CA ASP A 153 18.43 -8.93 -3.85
C ASP A 153 17.35 -9.97 -3.48
N GLY A 154 16.08 -9.56 -3.44
CA GLY A 154 14.92 -10.38 -3.08
C GLY A 154 14.59 -10.38 -1.59
N GLY A 155 15.36 -9.67 -0.75
CA GLY A 155 15.04 -9.50 0.64
C GLY A 155 13.79 -8.63 0.83
N ILE A 156 13.08 -8.80 1.93
CA ILE A 156 11.82 -8.10 2.17
C ILE A 156 11.93 -7.23 3.41
N TYR A 157 11.79 -5.92 3.23
CA TYR A 157 11.62 -4.97 4.33
C TYR A 157 10.14 -4.73 4.56
N PHE A 158 9.70 -4.72 5.81
CA PHE A 158 8.32 -4.38 6.16
C PHE A 158 8.22 -3.64 7.50
N THR A 159 7.21 -2.80 7.62
CA THR A 159 6.89 -2.09 8.86
C THR A 159 5.83 -2.86 9.64
N ASP A 160 5.95 -2.87 10.96
CA ASP A 160 4.98 -3.52 11.83
C ASP A 160 4.46 -2.58 12.94
N PRO A 161 3.76 -1.50 12.55
CA PRO A 161 3.13 -0.62 13.52
C PRO A 161 1.94 -1.30 14.19
N TYR A 162 1.55 -0.78 15.34
CA TYR A 162 0.36 -1.17 16.05
C TYR A 162 -0.75 -0.14 15.86
N TYR A 163 -1.84 -0.57 15.22
CA TYR A 163 -3.07 0.20 15.13
C TYR A 163 -4.25 -0.69 15.49
N GLN A 164 -4.82 -0.50 16.68
CA GLN A 164 -6.01 -1.25 17.10
C GLN A 164 -7.09 -1.25 16.02
N ARG A 165 -7.58 -2.44 15.67
CA ARG A 165 -8.74 -2.64 14.78
C ARG A 165 -9.95 -3.08 15.59
N ASP A 166 -11.13 -2.77 15.07
CA ASP A 166 -12.43 -3.14 15.65
C ASP A 166 -12.76 -4.63 15.47
N TYR A 167 -12.17 -5.29 14.45
CA TYR A 167 -12.31 -6.71 14.18
C TYR A 167 -11.24 -7.59 14.86
N TRP A 168 -10.33 -7.01 15.64
CA TRP A 168 -9.39 -7.78 16.45
C TRP A 168 -9.92 -7.99 17.86
N THR A 169 -9.68 -9.18 18.42
CA THR A 169 -9.96 -9.47 19.82
C THR A 169 -8.83 -9.04 20.76
N ARG A 170 -7.59 -8.99 20.26
CA ARG A 170 -6.43 -8.51 21.02
C ARG A 170 -6.47 -6.99 21.17
N THR A 171 -5.97 -6.51 22.31
CA THR A 171 -6.00 -5.10 22.71
C THR A 171 -4.62 -4.48 22.93
N ALA A 172 -3.56 -5.24 22.69
CA ALA A 172 -2.17 -4.82 22.83
C ALA A 172 -1.29 -5.38 21.69
N PRO A 173 -0.14 -4.75 21.40
CA PRO A 173 0.90 -5.34 20.54
C PRO A 173 1.43 -6.64 21.14
N GLU A 174 1.85 -7.57 20.27
CA GLU A 174 2.45 -8.85 20.66
C GLU A 174 3.97 -8.85 20.43
N GLN A 175 4.47 -7.97 19.56
CA GLN A 175 5.90 -7.79 19.36
C GLN A 175 6.51 -6.83 20.40
N PRO A 176 7.82 -6.91 20.70
CA PRO A 176 8.48 -6.08 21.72
C PRO A 176 8.38 -4.58 21.47
N GLY A 177 8.11 -4.16 20.23
CA GLY A 177 7.85 -2.79 19.85
C GLY A 177 7.30 -2.69 18.42
N GLN A 178 7.14 -1.46 17.94
CA GLN A 178 6.71 -1.16 16.57
C GLN A 178 7.95 -0.95 15.71
N TYR A 179 8.38 -2.00 15.00
CA TYR A 179 9.69 -2.05 14.37
C TYR A 179 9.61 -2.11 12.85
N VAL A 180 10.76 -1.94 12.23
CA VAL A 180 11.00 -2.31 10.84
C VAL A 180 11.75 -3.63 10.86
N TYR A 181 11.27 -4.58 10.07
CA TYR A 181 11.83 -5.90 9.96
C TYR A 181 12.43 -6.13 8.58
N TYR A 182 13.43 -6.99 8.53
CA TYR A 182 14.00 -7.53 7.30
C TYR A 182 13.86 -9.06 7.30
N LEU A 183 13.27 -9.61 6.24
CA LEU A 183 13.21 -11.03 5.96
C LEU A 183 14.17 -11.33 4.80
N ALA A 184 15.24 -12.06 5.09
CA ALA A 184 16.22 -12.44 4.07
C ALA A 184 15.59 -13.42 3.04
N PRO A 185 16.06 -13.43 1.78
CA PRO A 185 15.54 -14.32 0.75
C PRO A 185 15.54 -15.79 1.20
N GLY A 186 14.40 -16.47 1.04
CA GLY A 186 14.24 -17.89 1.39
C GLY A 186 14.23 -18.19 2.89
N GLN A 187 14.23 -17.18 3.75
CA GLN A 187 14.06 -17.35 5.20
C GLN A 187 12.59 -17.14 5.60
N HIS A 188 12.25 -17.63 6.79
CA HIS A 188 10.92 -17.46 7.41
C HIS A 188 10.97 -16.68 8.73
N GLN A 189 12.17 -16.36 9.22
CA GLN A 189 12.38 -15.64 10.47
C GLN A 189 12.95 -14.25 10.16
N PRO A 190 12.15 -13.18 10.33
CA PRO A 190 12.63 -11.81 10.12
C PRO A 190 13.49 -11.34 11.30
N ILE A 191 14.38 -10.40 11.03
CA ILE A 191 15.14 -9.69 12.06
C ILE A 191 14.67 -8.23 12.15
N ALA A 192 14.60 -7.68 13.37
CA ALA A 192 14.35 -6.26 13.54
C ALA A 192 15.61 -5.49 13.12
N VAL A 193 15.47 -4.56 12.17
CA VAL A 193 16.58 -3.75 11.63
C VAL A 193 16.51 -2.29 12.07
N GLU A 194 15.36 -1.84 12.56
CA GLU A 194 15.18 -0.52 13.14
C GLU A 194 14.13 -0.59 14.26
N THR A 195 14.52 -0.14 15.45
CA THR A 195 13.73 -0.28 16.70
C THR A 195 13.56 1.04 17.47
N SER A 196 14.10 2.14 16.96
CA SER A 196 14.10 3.47 17.61
C SER A 196 12.97 4.40 17.14
N LEU A 197 12.27 4.03 16.07
CA LEU A 197 11.16 4.81 15.53
C LEU A 197 9.94 4.73 16.46
N GLN A 198 9.14 5.80 16.48
CA GLN A 198 7.94 5.85 17.32
C GLN A 198 6.83 4.98 16.73
N LYS A 199 6.57 5.12 15.44
CA LYS A 199 5.56 4.34 14.71
C LYS A 199 5.89 4.26 13.21
N PRO A 200 6.72 3.29 12.78
CA PRO A 200 7.08 3.12 11.38
C PRO A 200 5.84 2.74 10.56
N ASN A 201 5.59 3.44 9.46
CA ASN A 201 4.41 3.21 8.63
C ASN A 201 4.78 2.88 7.18
N GLY A 202 5.08 3.89 6.36
CA GLY A 202 5.49 3.68 4.96
C GLY A 202 6.98 3.38 4.84
N LEU A 203 7.39 2.52 3.90
CA LEU A 203 8.80 2.32 3.56
C LEU A 203 9.00 2.06 2.07
N ILE A 204 10.15 2.45 1.54
CA ILE A 204 10.53 2.16 0.15
C ILE A 204 12.05 2.27 -0.02
N GLY A 205 12.61 1.47 -0.93
CA GLY A 205 13.98 1.66 -1.40
C GLY A 205 14.05 1.82 -2.93
N PRO A 206 15.06 2.54 -3.45
CA PRO A 206 15.32 2.65 -4.87
C PRO A 206 15.87 1.33 -5.45
N ARG A 207 15.85 1.23 -6.78
CA ARG A 207 16.28 0.03 -7.53
C ARG A 207 17.74 -0.36 -7.34
N ASP A 208 18.61 0.55 -6.88
CA ASP A 208 20.01 0.22 -6.60
C ASP A 208 20.18 -0.50 -5.24
N GLY A 209 19.14 -0.54 -4.41
CA GLY A 209 19.14 -1.21 -3.11
C GLY A 209 20.03 -0.56 -2.05
N LYS A 210 20.62 0.60 -2.34
CA LYS A 210 21.63 1.25 -1.46
C LYS A 210 21.02 2.14 -0.40
N THR A 211 19.70 2.28 -0.38
CA THR A 211 19.03 3.23 0.50
C THR A 211 17.67 2.69 0.87
N LEU A 212 17.27 2.92 2.11
CA LEU A 212 15.91 2.64 2.59
C LEU A 212 15.33 3.93 3.15
N TYR A 213 14.13 4.29 2.72
CA TYR A 213 13.37 5.41 3.26
C TYR A 213 12.25 4.87 4.14
N ILE A 214 12.06 5.46 5.31
CA ILE A 214 11.04 5.01 6.28
C ILE A 214 10.32 6.23 6.84
N GLY A 215 8.98 6.24 6.75
CA GLY A 215 8.14 7.24 7.39
C GLY A 215 7.80 6.84 8.81
N ASP A 216 8.10 7.69 9.79
CA ASP A 216 7.67 7.58 11.17
C ASP A 216 6.49 8.53 11.40
N ILE A 217 5.29 7.98 11.48
CA ILE A 217 4.05 8.78 11.50
C ILE A 217 3.91 9.59 12.79
N ASP A 218 4.23 8.99 13.95
CA ASP A 218 4.14 9.65 15.25
C ASP A 218 5.42 10.45 15.55
N GLY A 219 6.55 10.06 14.96
CA GLY A 219 7.78 10.86 14.95
C GLY A 219 7.73 12.09 14.03
N ASN A 220 6.74 12.18 13.14
CA ASN A 220 6.56 13.23 12.14
C ASN A 220 7.84 13.48 11.30
N LYS A 221 8.49 12.40 10.87
CA LYS A 221 9.78 12.42 10.15
C LYS A 221 9.83 11.32 9.09
N THR A 222 10.63 11.55 8.05
CA THR A 222 11.07 10.51 7.13
C THR A 222 12.57 10.33 7.28
N TYR A 223 12.99 9.10 7.50
CA TYR A 223 14.38 8.70 7.69
C TYR A 223 14.94 8.13 6.39
N ARG A 224 16.25 8.25 6.22
CA ARG A 224 17.01 7.67 5.11
C ARG A 224 18.17 6.87 5.70
N TYR A 225 18.21 5.58 5.40
CA TYR A 225 19.25 4.64 5.79
C TYR A 225 20.13 4.33 4.58
N GLN A 226 21.42 4.07 4.79
CA GLN A 226 22.42 3.77 3.76
C GLN A 226 23.28 2.60 4.19
#